data_AF-A0A183EY40-F1
#
_entry.id   AF-A0A183EY40-F1
#
_cell.length_a   1.000
_cell.length_b   1.000
_cell.length_c   1.000
_cell.angle_alpha   90.00
_cell.angle_beta   90.00
_cell.angle_gamma   90.00
#
_symmetry.space_group_name_H-M   'P 1'
#
loop_
_entity.id
_entity.type
_entity.pdbx_description
1 polymer ?
#
loop_
_entity_poly.entity_id
_entity_poly.type
_entity_poly.pdbx_seq_one_letter_code
_entity_poly.pdbx_strand_id
1 'polypeptide(L)'
;MEFFFQSVNAKIDGIFSAEFDKDGEFCALAGVAKRIKLYDFRAVLANPTAYHYPMTQIQCAAKISNVSWNPYCKNMLSNSDYDGTVQIWDVSAQCSIKRYQVNNKLR
;
A
#
# COMPACT_ATOMS: atom_id res chain seq x y z
N MET A 1 -3.37 7.40 14.51
CA MET A 1 -3.76 6.62 13.31
C MET A 1 -5.24 6.77 12.95
N GLU A 2 -6.16 6.83 13.91
CA GLU A 2 -7.60 6.94 13.62
C GLU A 2 -7.97 8.17 12.76
N PHE A 3 -7.46 9.35 13.11
CA PHE A 3 -7.62 10.57 12.30
C PHE A 3 -7.04 10.44 10.88
N PHE A 4 -5.92 9.74 10.72
CA PHE A 4 -5.33 9.50 9.40
C PHE A 4 -6.31 8.68 8.53
N PHE A 5 -6.82 7.57 9.04
CA PHE A 5 -7.78 6.73 8.32
C PHE A 5 -9.10 7.45 8.01
N GLN A 6 -9.54 8.35 8.87
CA GLN A 6 -10.68 9.22 8.62
C GLN A 6 -10.38 10.23 7.50
N SER A 7 -9.24 10.91 7.57
CA SER A 7 -8.84 11.95 6.60
C SER A 7 -8.66 11.43 5.17
N VAL A 8 -8.42 10.13 5.01
CA VAL A 8 -8.24 9.45 3.72
C VAL A 8 -9.40 8.49 3.36
N ASN A 9 -10.50 8.51 4.11
CA ASN A 9 -11.69 7.65 3.91
C ASN A 9 -11.39 6.13 3.83
N ALA A 10 -10.39 5.63 4.56
CA ALA A 10 -9.88 4.26 4.42
C ALA A 10 -10.94 3.17 4.68
N LYS A 11 -11.89 3.41 5.60
CA LYS A 11 -12.97 2.45 5.92
C LYS A 11 -13.93 2.25 4.75
N ILE A 12 -14.26 3.33 4.02
CA ILE A 12 -15.17 3.28 2.87
C ILE A 12 -14.50 2.56 1.69
N ASP A 13 -13.18 2.73 1.56
CA ASP A 13 -12.38 2.13 0.48
C ASP A 13 -12.07 0.64 0.67
N GLY A 14 -12.48 0.04 1.79
CA GLY A 14 -12.22 -1.36 2.10
C GLY A 14 -10.72 -1.67 2.19
N ILE A 15 -9.96 -0.78 2.84
CA ILE A 15 -8.53 -0.97 3.13
C ILE A 15 -8.38 -2.00 4.26
N PHE A 16 -7.50 -2.98 4.04
CA PHE A 16 -7.22 -4.07 5.00
C PHE A 16 -5.78 -4.07 5.51
N SER A 17 -4.89 -3.35 4.85
CA SER A 17 -3.47 -3.29 5.21
C SER A 17 -2.96 -1.87 5.07
N ALA A 18 -2.18 -1.47 6.07
CA ALA A 18 -1.61 -0.14 6.22
C ALA A 18 -0.21 -0.27 6.82
N GLU A 19 0.75 0.45 6.26
CA GLU A 19 2.13 0.37 6.73
C GLU A 19 2.90 1.65 6.40
N PHE A 20 3.92 1.92 7.20
CA PHE A 20 4.82 3.04 7.00
C PHE A 20 6.08 2.62 6.27
N ASP A 21 6.65 3.55 5.51
CA ASP A 21 8.00 3.38 5.00
C ASP A 21 9.04 3.39 6.14
N LYS A 22 10.28 3.07 5.78
CA LYS A 22 11.44 3.03 6.68
C LYS A 22 11.55 4.25 7.61
N ASP A 23 11.24 5.43 7.11
CA ASP A 23 11.46 6.69 7.80
C ASP A 23 10.17 7.25 8.45
N GLY A 24 9.02 6.58 8.28
CA GLY A 24 7.72 7.05 8.77
C GLY A 24 7.18 8.30 8.05
N GLU A 25 7.70 8.60 6.86
CA GLU A 25 7.32 9.76 6.05
C GLU A 25 6.13 9.44 5.16
N PHE A 26 6.06 8.19 4.67
CA PHE A 26 5.01 7.74 3.76
C PHE A 26 4.22 6.59 4.37
N CYS A 27 2.93 6.55 4.07
CA CYS A 27 2.05 5.43 4.43
C CYS A 27 1.45 4.80 3.18
N ALA A 28 1.58 3.47 3.07
CA ALA A 28 0.95 2.67 2.04
C ALA A 28 -0.36 2.07 2.57
N LEU A 29 -1.44 2.22 1.82
CA LEU A 29 -2.75 1.64 2.10
C LEU A 29 -3.18 0.73 0.96
N ALA A 30 -3.68 -0.46 1.28
CA ALA A 30 -4.15 -1.43 0.29
C ALA A 30 -5.36 -2.25 0.76
N GLY A 31 -6.14 -2.74 -0.21
CA GLY A 31 -7.34 -3.54 0.08
C GLY A 31 -8.10 -3.98 -1.17
N VAL A 32 -9.43 -3.99 -1.10
CA VAL A 32 -10.31 -4.52 -2.16
C VAL A 32 -10.28 -3.72 -3.47
N ALA A 33 -9.87 -2.45 -3.41
CA ALA A 33 -9.81 -1.57 -4.57
C ALA A 33 -8.73 -1.95 -5.60
N LYS A 34 -7.93 -3.00 -5.33
CA LYS A 34 -6.81 -3.46 -6.17
C LYS A 34 -5.79 -2.36 -6.43
N ARG A 35 -5.60 -1.46 -5.47
CA ARG A 35 -4.67 -0.33 -5.55
C ARG A 35 -3.88 -0.24 -4.25
N ILE A 36 -2.59 0.07 -4.41
CA ILE A 36 -1.74 0.52 -3.31
C ILE A 36 -1.72 2.04 -3.40
N LYS A 37 -2.28 2.70 -2.39
CA LYS A 37 -2.34 4.16 -2.29
C LYS A 37 -1.24 4.63 -1.35
N LEU A 38 -0.44 5.60 -1.79
CA LEU A 38 0.65 6.17 -1.01
C LEU A 38 0.30 7.58 -0.56
N TYR A 39 0.44 7.84 0.72
CA TYR A 39 0.16 9.14 1.34
C TYR A 39 1.41 9.70 1.97
N ASP A 40 1.62 11.01 1.82
CA ASP A 40 2.57 11.76 2.64
C ASP A 40 1.99 11.93 4.04
N PHE A 41 2.59 11.25 5.02
CA PHE A 41 2.10 11.29 6.38
C PHE A 41 2.39 12.63 7.06
N ARG A 42 3.44 13.35 6.65
CA ARG A 42 3.75 14.68 7.19
C ARG A 42 2.67 15.69 6.84
N ALA A 43 2.15 15.63 5.62
CA ALA A 43 1.02 16.46 5.19
C ALA A 43 -0.22 16.22 6.07
N VAL A 44 -0.49 14.97 6.43
CA VAL A 44 -1.60 14.62 7.32
C VAL A 44 -1.38 15.16 8.73
N LEU A 45 -0.16 15.01 9.28
CA LEU A 45 0.16 15.55 10.60
C LEU A 45 0.07 17.08 10.66
N ALA A 46 0.44 17.77 9.58
CA ALA A 46 0.37 19.21 9.50
C ALA A 46 -1.07 19.73 9.46
N ASN A 47 -2.01 18.98 8.86
CA ASN A 47 -3.42 19.35 8.81
C ASN A 47 -4.35 18.13 8.94
N PRO A 48 -4.58 17.61 10.16
CA PRO A 48 -5.29 16.34 10.38
C PRO A 48 -6.77 16.36 10.01
N THR A 49 -7.38 17.54 9.90
CA THR A 49 -8.81 17.71 9.60
C THR A 49 -9.09 17.90 8.11
N ALA A 50 -8.05 18.16 7.31
CA ALA A 50 -8.18 18.23 5.86
C ALA A 50 -8.36 16.84 5.24
N TYR A 51 -9.03 16.80 4.08
CA TYR A 51 -9.03 15.60 3.25
C TYR A 51 -7.70 15.48 2.51
N HIS A 52 -7.08 14.31 2.61
CA HIS A 52 -5.80 14.02 1.96
C HIS A 52 -6.00 13.02 0.85
N TYR A 53 -5.45 13.34 -0.33
CA TYR A 53 -5.44 12.45 -1.48
C TYR A 53 -4.10 11.73 -1.58
N PRO A 54 -4.08 10.50 -2.12
CA PRO A 54 -2.83 9.78 -2.27
C PRO A 54 -1.94 10.48 -3.31
N MET A 55 -0.67 10.64 -2.96
CA MET A 55 0.36 11.18 -3.86
C MET A 55 0.61 10.24 -5.04
N THR A 56 0.45 8.93 -4.84
CA THR A 56 0.67 7.92 -5.87
C THR A 56 -0.30 6.76 -5.68
N GLN A 57 -0.72 6.16 -6.79
CA GLN A 57 -1.54 4.95 -6.79
C GLN A 57 -0.95 3.92 -7.74
N ILE A 58 -0.64 2.73 -7.22
CA ILE A 58 -0.13 1.61 -8.01
C ILE A 58 -1.28 0.63 -8.24
N GLN A 59 -1.62 0.40 -9.51
CA GLN A 59 -2.66 -0.55 -9.90
C GLN A 59 -2.17 -1.98 -9.78
N CYS A 60 -2.94 -2.83 -9.10
CA CYS A 60 -2.68 -4.27 -8.95
C CYS A 60 -3.72 -5.10 -9.71
N ALA A 61 -3.40 -6.37 -9.96
CA ALA A 61 -4.24 -7.29 -10.73
C ALA A 61 -5.46 -7.80 -9.92
N ALA A 62 -5.27 -8.00 -8.61
CA ALA A 62 -6.26 -8.59 -7.73
C ALA A 62 -6.42 -7.78 -6.43
N LYS A 63 -7.41 -8.18 -5.62
CA LYS A 63 -7.65 -7.58 -4.30
C LYS A 63 -6.40 -7.84 -3.45
N ILE A 64 -5.97 -6.85 -2.68
CA ILE A 64 -4.73 -6.95 -1.91
C ILE A 64 -5.10 -7.39 -0.49
N SER A 65 -4.43 -8.44 -0.01
CA SER A 65 -4.59 -8.95 1.36
C SER A 65 -3.61 -8.30 2.32
N ASN A 66 -2.40 -7.97 1.85
CA ASN A 66 -1.38 -7.33 2.67
C ASN A 66 -0.41 -6.50 1.83
N VAL A 67 0.18 -5.47 2.45
CA VAL A 67 1.37 -4.77 1.96
C VAL A 67 2.46 -4.83 3.02
N SER A 68 3.71 -5.00 2.57
CA SER A 68 4.90 -4.92 3.41
C SER A 68 5.99 -4.06 2.75
N TRP A 69 6.41 -2.98 3.39
CA TRP A 69 7.41 -2.02 2.99
C TRP A 69 8.75 -2.50 3.51
N ASN A 70 9.75 -2.50 2.64
CA ASN A 70 11.09 -2.93 3.04
C ASN A 70 11.67 -1.95 4.10
N PRO A 71 12.08 -2.44 5.28
CA PRO A 71 12.59 -1.58 6.36
C PRO A 71 14.01 -1.04 6.11
N TYR A 72 14.70 -1.53 5.08
CA TYR A 72 16.05 -1.12 4.70
C TYR A 72 16.05 -0.29 3.41
N CYS A 73 15.21 -0.64 2.45
CA CYS A 73 15.14 -0.01 1.13
C CYS A 73 13.84 0.78 0.98
N LYS A 74 13.88 2.10 1.20
CA LYS A 74 12.71 3.00 1.17
C LYS A 74 11.88 2.93 -0.12
N ASN A 75 12.47 2.58 -1.26
CA ASN A 75 11.72 2.51 -2.52
C ASN A 75 11.09 1.14 -2.78
N MET A 76 11.31 0.16 -1.91
CA MET A 76 10.87 -1.22 -2.14
C MET A 76 9.66 -1.56 -1.29
N LEU A 77 8.55 -1.90 -1.95
CA LEU A 77 7.33 -2.34 -1.31
C LEU A 77 6.87 -3.66 -1.91
N SER A 78 6.30 -4.52 -1.07
CA SER A 78 5.71 -5.78 -1.46
C SER A 78 4.21 -5.78 -1.21
N ASN A 79 3.47 -6.57 -1.99
CA ASN A 79 2.09 -6.90 -1.69
C ASN A 79 1.83 -8.39 -1.89
N SER A 80 0.83 -8.90 -1.18
CA SER A 80 0.20 -10.18 -1.46
C SER A 80 -1.26 -9.97 -1.86
N ASP A 81 -1.75 -10.75 -2.83
CA ASP A 81 -3.12 -10.65 -3.32
C ASP A 81 -3.93 -11.95 -3.12
N TYR A 82 -5.24 -11.85 -3.36
CA TYR A 82 -6.18 -12.97 -3.18
C TYR A 82 -6.10 -14.03 -4.28
N ASP A 83 -5.36 -13.78 -5.36
CA ASP A 83 -5.14 -14.74 -6.45
C ASP A 83 -3.86 -15.57 -6.20
N GLY A 84 -3.25 -15.43 -5.02
CA GLY A 84 -2.04 -16.14 -4.63
C GLY A 84 -0.77 -15.55 -5.24
N THR A 85 -0.79 -14.27 -5.61
CA THR A 85 0.40 -13.59 -6.14
C THR A 85 1.07 -12.76 -5.05
N VAL A 86 2.40 -12.73 -5.06
CA VAL A 86 3.21 -11.77 -4.31
C VAL A 86 3.99 -10.91 -5.29
N GLN A 87 3.94 -9.59 -5.15
CA GLN A 87 4.59 -8.66 -6.06
C GLN A 87 5.50 -7.70 -5.30
N ILE A 88 6.70 -7.48 -5.85
CA ILE A 88 7.67 -6.48 -5.37
C ILE A 88 7.65 -5.30 -6.33
N TRP A 89 7.67 -4.10 -5.79
CA TRP A 89 7.53 -2.83 -6.49
C TRP A 89 8.69 -1.92 -6.17
N ASP A 90 9.11 -1.16 -7.19
CA ASP A 90 9.80 0.10 -6.98
C ASP A 90 8.73 1.18 -6.90
N VAL A 91 8.57 1.76 -5.72
CA VAL A 91 7.57 2.78 -5.41
C VAL A 91 7.88 4.09 -6.11
N SER A 92 9.16 4.47 -6.20
CA SER A 92 9.57 5.72 -6.85
C SER A 92 9.41 5.67 -8.35
N ALA A 93 9.75 4.53 -8.97
CA ALA A 93 9.57 4.30 -10.40
C ALA A 93 8.17 3.79 -10.77
N GLN A 94 7.32 3.50 -9.77
CA GLN A 94 5.95 2.97 -9.93
C GLN A 94 5.88 1.72 -10.81
N CYS A 95 6.90 0.86 -10.73
CA CYS A 95 7.02 -0.32 -11.59
C CYS A 95 7.12 -1.61 -10.77
N SER A 96 6.62 -2.70 -11.34
CA SER A 96 6.78 -4.02 -10.74
C SER A 96 8.18 -4.53 -11.03
N ILE A 97 8.92 -4.89 -9.98
CA ILE A 97 10.27 -5.45 -10.08
C ILE A 97 10.18 -6.97 -10.27
N LYS A 98 9.37 -7.63 -9.44
CA LYS A 98 9.19 -9.08 -9.46
C LYS A 98 7.78 -9.48 -9.09
N ARG A 99 7.34 -10.59 -9.67
CA ARG A 99 6.06 -11.24 -9.38
C ARG A 99 6.30 -12.72 -9.11
N TYR A 100 5.73 -13.22 -8.03
CA TYR A 100 5.77 -14.61 -7.61
C TYR A 100 4.35 -15.15 -7.56
N GLN A 101 4.10 -16.27 -8.22
CA GLN A 101 2.84 -17.00 -8.09
C GLN A 101 3.02 -18.11 -7.07
N VAL A 102 2.24 -18.08 -6.00
CA VAL A 102 2.11 -19.21 -5.08
C VAL A 102 1.24 -20.24 -5.79
N ASN A 103 1.89 -21.13 -6.55
CA ASN A 103 1.21 -22.26 -7.17
C ASN A 103 0.77 -23.22 -6.05
N ASN A 104 -0.53 -23.28 -5.77
CA ASN A 104 -1.13 -24.38 -4.99
C ASN A 104 -1.18 -25.69 -5.81
N LYS A 105 -0.13 -26.01 -6.58
CA LYS A 105 0.04 -27.34 -7.16
C LYS A 105 0.66 -28.26 -6.10
N LEU A 106 -0.12 -28.58 -5.08
CA LEU A 106 0.12 -29.79 -4.29
C LEU A 106 -0.71 -30.91 -4.94
N ARG A 107 0.00 -31.78 -5.66
CA ARG A 107 -0.34 -33.15 -6.08
C ARG A 107 -1.56 -33.36 -6.98
#